data_AF-A0A965LIE6-F1
#
_entry.id   AF-A0A965LIE6-F1
#
_cell.length_a   1.000
_cell.length_b   1.000
_cell.length_c   1.000
_cell.angle_alpha   90.00
_cell.angle_beta   90.00
_cell.angle_gamma   90.00
#
_symmetry.space_group_name_H-M   'P 1'
#
loop_
_entity.id
_entity.type
_entity.pdbx_description
1 polymer ?
#
loop_
_entity_poly.entity_id
_entity_poly.type
_entity_poly.pdbx_seq_one_letter_code
_entity_poly.pdbx_strand_id
1 'polypeptide(L)'
;MVEPSDDPEVLLFNAFALGEEMVIAALSPERPDANFRVVRILFETGLPTSHIQEMFAETRSGNKQALLRLIEYVADALVDESDAREIETAN
;
A
#
# COMPACT_ATOMS: atom_id res chain seq x y z
N MET A 1 -4.86 -16.45 19.52
CA MET A 1 -4.94 -14.99 19.65
C MET A 1 -3.52 -14.49 19.70
N VAL A 2 -3.06 -13.84 18.64
CA VAL A 2 -1.82 -13.05 18.68
C VAL A 2 -2.28 -11.68 19.16
N GLU A 3 -1.81 -11.23 20.32
CA GLU A 3 -2.02 -9.84 20.72
C GLU A 3 -1.30 -8.96 19.70
N PRO A 4 -1.91 -7.86 19.22
CA PRO A 4 -1.17 -6.89 18.43
C PRO A 4 -0.03 -6.38 19.33
N SER A 5 1.20 -6.80 19.04
CA SER A 5 2.36 -6.23 19.70
C SER A 5 2.63 -4.89 19.02
N ASP A 6 2.73 -3.82 19.80
CA ASP A 6 3.19 -2.50 19.36
C ASP A 6 4.70 -2.49 18.99
N ASP A 7 5.24 -3.65 18.60
CA ASP A 7 6.60 -3.80 18.11
C ASP A 7 6.67 -3.21 16.69
N PRO A 8 7.45 -2.13 16.46
CA PRO A 8 7.55 -1.47 15.18
C PRO A 8 7.95 -2.41 14.03
N GLU A 9 8.74 -3.45 14.31
CA GLU A 9 9.14 -4.44 13.29
C GLU A 9 7.97 -5.34 12.87
N VAL A 10 7.06 -5.66 13.79
CA VAL A 10 5.85 -6.46 13.51
C VAL A 10 4.83 -5.64 12.75
N LEU A 11 4.67 -4.35 13.09
CA LEU A 11 3.82 -3.40 12.37
C LEU A 11 4.29 -3.23 10.92
N LEU A 12 5.59 -3.00 10.70
CA LEU A 12 6.16 -2.84 9.36
C LEU A 12 6.05 -4.12 8.51
N PHE A 13 6.33 -5.29 9.10
CA PHE A 13 6.22 -6.57 8.40
C PHE A 13 4.77 -6.85 7.96
N ASN A 14 3.79 -6.55 8.81
CA ASN A 14 2.38 -6.68 8.48
C ASN A 14 1.95 -5.68 7.40
N ALA A 15 2.46 -4.45 7.43
CA ALA A 15 2.17 -3.44 6.42
C ALA A 15 2.71 -3.83 5.04
N PHE A 16 3.92 -4.38 4.95
CA PHE A 16 4.48 -4.89 3.70
C PHE A 16 3.68 -6.08 3.15
N ALA A 17 3.33 -7.06 3.99
CA ALA A 17 2.54 -8.21 3.57
C ALA A 17 1.15 -7.78 3.06
N LEU A 18 0.50 -6.85 3.76
CA LEU A 18 -0.80 -6.30 3.34
C LEU A 18 -0.67 -5.45 2.07
N GLY A 19 0.38 -4.64 1.95
CA GLY A 19 0.68 -3.84 0.77
C GLY A 19 0.88 -4.72 -0.46
N GLU A 20 1.61 -5.83 -0.33
CA GLU A 20 1.79 -6.83 -1.40
C GLU A 20 0.45 -7.41 -1.85
N GLU A 21 -0.38 -7.90 -0.93
CA GLU A 21 -1.69 -8.47 -1.25
C GLU A 21 -2.57 -7.46 -1.98
N MET A 22 -2.61 -6.22 -1.49
CA MET A 22 -3.41 -5.14 -2.07
C MET A 22 -2.95 -4.77 -3.48
N VAL A 23 -1.64 -4.61 -3.69
CA VAL A 23 -1.08 -4.26 -5.00
C VAL A 23 -1.29 -5.39 -6.01
N ILE A 24 -1.09 -6.65 -5.61
CA ILE A 24 -1.38 -7.81 -6.49
C ILE A 24 -2.86 -7.84 -6.87
N ALA A 25 -3.76 -7.62 -5.91
CA ALA A 25 -5.19 -7.54 -6.19
C ALA A 25 -5.53 -6.37 -7.14
N ALA A 26 -4.90 -5.20 -6.96
CA ALA A 26 -5.10 -4.01 -7.78
C ALA A 26 -4.59 -4.18 -9.22
N LEU A 27 -3.61 -5.06 -9.45
CA LEU A 27 -3.12 -5.39 -10.79
C LEU A 27 -4.03 -6.37 -11.53
N SER A 28 -4.92 -7.07 -10.81
CA SER A 28 -5.89 -7.98 -11.42
C SER A 28 -7.00 -7.20 -12.13
N PRO A 29 -7.25 -7.49 -13.43
CA PRO A 29 -8.38 -6.89 -14.15
C PRO A 29 -9.74 -7.33 -13.60
N GLU A 30 -9.79 -8.39 -12.79
CA GLU A 30 -11.01 -8.92 -12.18
C GLU A 30 -11.42 -8.19 -10.88
N ARG A 31 -10.57 -7.28 -10.37
CA ARG A 31 -10.77 -6.59 -9.09
C ARG A 31 -10.66 -5.07 -9.22
N PRO A 32 -11.59 -4.42 -9.94
CA PRO A 32 -11.56 -2.96 -10.12
C PRO A 32 -11.65 -2.19 -8.79
N ASP A 33 -12.36 -2.70 -7.79
CA ASP A 33 -12.47 -2.06 -6.47
C ASP A 33 -11.13 -2.05 -5.71
N ALA A 34 -10.35 -3.14 -5.83
CA ALA A 34 -9.01 -3.21 -5.25
C ALA A 34 -8.06 -2.22 -5.95
N ASN A 35 -8.20 -2.08 -7.28
CA ASN A 35 -7.46 -1.08 -8.03
C ASN A 35 -7.79 0.33 -7.55
N PHE A 36 -9.07 0.67 -7.42
CA PHE A 36 -9.50 1.98 -6.94
C PHE A 36 -8.95 2.29 -5.54
N ARG A 37 -8.99 1.33 -4.61
CA ARG A 37 -8.44 1.51 -3.27
C ARG A 37 -6.95 1.83 -3.29
N VAL A 38 -6.14 1.06 -4.03
CA VAL A 38 -4.70 1.30 -4.13
C VAL A 38 -4.38 2.62 -4.82
N VAL A 39 -5.09 2.96 -5.90
CA VAL A 39 -4.91 4.25 -6.59
C VAL A 39 -5.24 5.43 -5.66
N ARG A 40 -6.29 5.32 -4.85
CA ARG A 40 -6.64 6.35 -3.87
C ARG A 40 -5.53 6.55 -2.84
N ILE A 41 -5.00 5.47 -2.26
CA ILE A 41 -3.89 5.52 -1.31
C ILE A 41 -2.67 6.21 -1.94
N LEU A 42 -2.27 5.79 -3.14
CA LEU A 42 -1.13 6.38 -3.85
C LEU A 42 -1.36 7.85 -4.26
N PHE A 43 -2.61 8.27 -4.43
CA PHE A 43 -2.93 9.66 -4.69
C PHE A 43 -2.83 10.51 -3.42
N GLU A 44 -3.25 9.95 -2.28
CA GLU A 44 -3.17 10.60 -0.96
C GLU A 44 -1.72 10.81 -0.50
N THR A 45 -0.75 10.01 -0.98
CA THR A 45 0.69 10.25 -0.76
C THR A 45 1.27 11.41 -1.58
N GLY A 46 0.46 12.06 -2.43
CA GLY A 46 0.86 13.21 -3.23
C GLY A 46 1.61 12.88 -4.52
N LEU A 47 1.65 11.60 -4.92
CA LEU A 47 2.27 11.20 -6.18
C LEU A 47 1.48 11.74 -7.39
N PRO A 48 2.16 12.26 -8.43
CA PRO A 48 1.48 12.67 -9.65
C PRO A 48 0.74 11.49 -10.31
N THR A 49 -0.48 11.72 -10.78
CA THR A 49 -1.30 10.68 -11.44
C THR A 49 -0.58 10.02 -12.61
N SER A 50 0.19 10.78 -13.40
CA SER A 50 0.98 10.24 -14.50
C SER A 50 2.05 9.25 -14.03
N HIS A 51 2.67 9.50 -12.87
CA HIS A 51 3.66 8.60 -12.30
C HIS A 51 3.01 7.32 -11.77
N ILE A 52 1.83 7.43 -11.15
CA ILE A 52 1.05 6.25 -10.73
C ILE A 52 0.70 5.39 -11.95
N GLN A 53 0.22 6.01 -13.04
CA GLN A 53 -0.10 5.30 -14.29
C GLN A 53 1.12 4.58 -14.88
N GLU A 54 2.27 5.26 -14.91
CA GLU A 54 3.54 4.69 -15.38
C GLU A 54 3.96 3.47 -14.55
N MET A 55 3.95 3.57 -13.22
CA MET A 55 4.28 2.44 -12.35
C MET A 55 3.37 1.23 -12.60
N PHE A 56 2.05 1.44 -12.71
CA PHE A 56 1.12 0.35 -13.03
C PHE A 56 1.37 -0.26 -14.42
N ALA A 57 1.77 0.54 -15.41
CA ALA A 57 2.09 0.04 -16.75
C ALA A 57 3.40 -0.76 -16.77
N GLU A 58 4.44 -0.26 -16.09
CA GLU A 58 5.71 -0.95 -15.94
C GLU A 58 5.57 -2.27 -15.20
N THR A 59 4.81 -2.29 -14.09
CA THR A 59 4.54 -3.51 -13.34
C THR A 59 3.81 -4.55 -14.19
N ARG A 60 2.77 -4.16 -14.94
CA ARG A 60 2.08 -5.06 -15.89
C ARG A 60 3.00 -5.58 -17.00
N SER A 61 4.03 -4.82 -17.35
CA SER A 61 5.07 -5.22 -18.31
C SER A 61 6.13 -6.15 -17.71
N GLY A 62 6.00 -6.50 -16.42
CA GLY A 62 6.93 -7.39 -15.71
C GLY A 62 8.08 -6.68 -14.99
N ASN A 63 8.06 -5.34 -14.88
CA ASN A 63 9.07 -4.61 -14.13
C ASN A 63 8.91 -4.86 -12.62
N LYS A 64 9.80 -5.70 -12.07
CA LYS A 64 9.82 -6.04 -10.64
C LYS A 64 10.15 -4.85 -9.73
N GLN A 65 10.94 -3.89 -10.21
CA GLN A 65 11.27 -2.70 -9.41
C GLN A 65 10.06 -1.78 -9.25
N ALA A 66 9.28 -1.60 -10.33
CA ALA A 66 8.02 -0.86 -10.25
C ALA A 66 7.01 -1.55 -9.32
N LEU A 67 6.94 -2.89 -9.35
CA LEU A 67 6.11 -3.66 -8.43
C LEU A 67 6.52 -3.43 -6.96
N LEU A 68 7.81 -3.60 -6.63
CA LEU A 68 8.31 -3.39 -5.28
C LEU A 68 8.02 -1.97 -4.80
N ARG A 69 8.21 -0.97 -5.66
CA ARG A 69 7.97 0.43 -5.33
C ARG A 69 6.49 0.74 -5.07
N LEU A 70 5.58 0.12 -5.82
CA LEU A 70 4.14 0.22 -5.52
C LEU A 70 3.81 -0.40 -4.16
N ILE A 71 4.41 -1.55 -3.83
CA ILE A 71 4.20 -2.22 -2.54
C ILE A 71 4.73 -1.33 -1.41
N GLU A 72 5.93 -0.77 -1.54
CA GLU A 72 6.54 0.14 -0.58
C GLU A 72 5.64 1.36 -0.33
N TYR A 73 5.20 2.07 -1.38
CA TYR A 73 4.35 3.24 -1.20
C TYR A 73 3.00 2.93 -0.53
N VAL A 74 2.42 1.76 -0.81
CA VAL A 74 1.17 1.34 -0.15
C VAL A 74 1.45 0.95 1.30
N ALA A 75 2.54 0.24 1.57
CA ALA A 75 2.93 -0.16 2.93
C ALA A 75 3.21 1.07 3.82
N ASP A 76 3.98 2.04 3.32
CA ASP A 76 4.28 3.30 4.02
C ASP A 76 2.98 4.05 4.38
N ALA A 77 2.06 4.18 3.42
CA ALA A 77 0.78 4.84 3.66
C ALA A 77 -0.11 4.10 4.67
N LEU A 78 -0.02 2.76 4.74
CA LEU A 78 -0.73 1.97 5.74
C LEU A 78 -0.16 2.16 7.16
N VAL A 79 1.15 2.32 7.27
CA VAL A 79 1.81 2.66 8.55
C VAL A 79 1.38 4.05 9.00
N ASP A 80 1.43 5.05 8.10
CA ASP A 80 1.01 6.42 8.40
C ASP A 80 -0.48 6.49 8.85
N GLU A 81 -1.36 5.70 8.22
CA GLU A 81 -2.77 5.61 8.62
C GLU A 81 -2.94 4.96 10.01
N SER A 82 -2.10 3.98 10.36
CA SER A 82 -2.12 3.35 11.69
C SER A 82 -1.72 4.34 12.77
N ASP A 83 -0.61 5.04 12.57
CA ASP A 83 -0.07 6.04 13.50
C ASP A 83 -1.07 7.18 13.75
N ALA A 84 -1.75 7.65 12.69
CA ALA A 84 -2.77 8.69 12.82
C ALA A 84 -3.96 8.24 13.68
N ARG A 85 -4.41 6.98 13.55
CA ARG A 85 -5.53 6.43 14.33
C ARG A 85 -5.18 6.22 15.79
N GLU A 86 -3.94 5.83 16.11
CA GLU A 86 -3.48 5.71 17.49
C GLU A 86 -3.55 7.05 18.22
N ILE A 87 -3.10 8.13 17.57
CA ILE A 87 -3.17 9.50 18.12
C ILE A 87 -4.61 9.95 18.36
N GLU A 88 -5.56 9.62 17.47
CA GLU A 88 -6.98 9.97 17.66
C GLU A 88 -7.63 9.21 18.82
N THR A 89 -7.26 7.93 19.03
CA THR A 89 -7.83 7.11 20.12
C THR A 89 -7.22 7.37 21.50
N ALA A 90 -6.06 8.05 21.55
CA ALA A 90 -5.38 8.44 22.79
C ALA A 90 -5.83 9.79 23.36
N ASN A 91 -6.67 10.54 22.63
CA ASN A 91 -7.25 11.83 23.03
C ASN A 91 -8.74 11.71 23.40
#